data_AF-A0A8J6IWW3-F1
#
_entry.id   AF-A0A8J6IWW3-F1
#
_cell.length_a   1.000
_cell.length_b   1.000
_cell.length_c   1.000
_cell.angle_alpha   90.00
_cell.angle_beta   90.00
_cell.angle_gamma   90.00
#
_symmetry.space_group_name_H-M   'P 1'
#
loop_
_entity.id
_entity.type
_entity.pdbx_description
1 polymer ?
#
loop_
_entity_poly.entity_id
_entity_poly.type
_entity_poly.pdbx_seq_one_letter_code
_entity_poly.pdbx_strand_id
1 'polypeptide(L)'
;MIKLKPNCTAINFKNMEKTKENFSLLIYGTIDKELIDQEIQNSQEVIESGHDSTGHFQKQVDYLNKLKSDPHYQNGSLPRGIEKIILQIMESYTFWHSINDVDSNFFLTQNNYIHNLVNVSITFMVSCELAKLFNNKPDDFSLNNIWNHGVEAIRRANIATSDEIDYISEQFARNESTRDPAIKRFLDFRNKSVAHNTNNTGMHWSDFVSTINFIVRVWGIIDEYYSPNCLPRPIGLSDQLYAPLHPYFSTVQITEMKEARLKLMKDIFKSASTNLVTGQQDTIRPFGDLKVTAKIELIAKVDG
;
A
#
# COMPACT_ATOMS: atom_id res chain seq x y z
N MET A 1 16.74 -4.74 -11.21
CA MET A 1 17.72 -4.88 -10.12
C MET A 1 18.08 -3.50 -9.59
N ILE A 2 18.13 -3.37 -8.25
CA ILE A 2 18.53 -2.12 -7.58
C ILE A 2 19.98 -1.81 -7.91
N LYS A 3 20.22 -0.65 -8.53
CA LYS A 3 21.59 -0.17 -8.77
C LYS A 3 22.19 0.41 -7.49
N LEU A 4 23.42 0.05 -7.17
CA LEU A 4 24.17 0.55 -6.02
C LEU A 4 25.24 1.55 -6.47
N LYS A 5 25.55 2.51 -5.60
CA LYS A 5 26.67 3.43 -5.79
C LYS A 5 28.00 2.65 -5.95
N PRO A 6 29.02 3.24 -6.59
CA PRO A 6 30.33 2.60 -6.72
C PRO A 6 30.87 2.14 -5.36
N ASN A 7 31.49 0.95 -5.34
CA ASN A 7 32.08 0.32 -4.16
C ASN A 7 31.10 -0.03 -3.02
N CYS A 8 29.78 0.00 -3.25
CA CYS A 8 28.79 -0.44 -2.27
C CYS A 8 28.29 -1.86 -2.58
N THR A 9 28.16 -2.70 -1.56
CA THR A 9 27.66 -4.08 -1.68
C THR A 9 26.36 -4.32 -0.91
N ALA A 10 26.10 -3.54 0.15
CA ALA A 10 24.89 -3.66 0.94
C ALA A 10 23.71 -2.96 0.27
N ILE A 11 22.62 -3.69 0.05
CA ILE A 11 21.34 -3.16 -0.45
C ILE A 11 20.64 -2.43 0.70
N ASN A 12 20.73 -1.10 0.67
CA ASN A 12 20.06 -0.23 1.62
C ASN A 12 19.78 1.14 0.97
N PHE A 13 18.95 1.96 1.60
CA PHE A 13 18.56 3.24 1.00
C PHE A 13 19.76 4.19 0.87
N LYS A 14 20.72 4.16 1.79
CA LYS A 14 21.93 5.00 1.70
C LYS A 14 22.80 4.67 0.49
N ASN A 15 22.93 3.38 0.15
CA ASN A 15 23.87 2.86 -0.83
C ASN A 15 23.29 2.73 -2.24
N MET A 16 21.97 2.69 -2.39
CA MET A 16 21.34 2.67 -3.71
C MET A 16 21.62 3.97 -4.49
N GLU A 17 21.72 3.87 -5.80
CA GLU A 17 21.61 5.03 -6.70
C GLU A 17 20.19 5.59 -6.64
N LYS A 18 20.07 6.92 -6.72
CA LYS A 18 18.79 7.62 -6.61
C LYS A 18 18.18 7.88 -7.98
N THR A 19 17.95 6.80 -8.72
CA THR A 19 17.35 6.85 -10.07
C THR A 19 15.85 6.57 -10.03
N LYS A 20 15.13 6.98 -11.08
CA LYS A 20 13.69 6.75 -11.20
C LYS A 20 13.35 5.26 -11.13
N GLU A 21 14.11 4.40 -11.81
CA GLU A 21 13.88 2.95 -11.85
C GLU A 21 14.02 2.30 -10.47
N ASN A 22 15.03 2.73 -9.72
CA ASN A 22 15.25 2.29 -8.35
C ASN A 22 14.09 2.73 -7.44
N PHE A 23 13.60 3.97 -7.57
CA PHE A 23 12.42 4.42 -6.82
C PHE A 23 11.15 3.68 -7.22
N SER A 24 10.91 3.43 -8.51
CA SER A 24 9.77 2.61 -8.95
C SER A 24 9.79 1.22 -8.32
N LEU A 25 10.97 0.59 -8.22
CA LEU A 25 11.10 -0.70 -7.51
C LEU A 25 10.79 -0.57 -6.01
N LEU A 26 11.23 0.50 -5.34
CA LEU A 26 10.89 0.70 -3.92
C LEU A 26 9.39 0.97 -3.70
N ILE A 27 8.75 1.68 -4.62
CA ILE A 27 7.33 2.06 -4.49
C ILE A 27 6.45 0.83 -4.76
N TYR A 28 6.66 0.14 -5.87
CA TYR A 28 5.77 -0.94 -6.34
C TYR A 28 6.28 -2.35 -5.98
N GLY A 29 7.56 -2.49 -5.67
CA GLY A 29 8.18 -3.78 -5.40
C GLY A 29 8.42 -4.58 -6.68
N THR A 30 8.53 -5.89 -6.51
CA THR A 30 8.69 -6.86 -7.59
C THR A 30 7.53 -7.85 -7.59
N ILE A 31 7.35 -8.53 -8.73
CA ILE A 31 6.48 -9.71 -8.82
C ILE A 31 6.92 -10.76 -7.81
N ASP A 32 5.97 -11.60 -7.38
CA ASP A 32 6.25 -12.71 -6.48
C ASP A 32 6.96 -13.85 -7.21
N LYS A 33 7.82 -14.56 -6.48
CA LYS A 33 8.70 -15.59 -7.05
C LYS A 33 7.92 -16.74 -7.67
N GLU A 34 6.77 -17.05 -7.09
CA GLU A 34 5.87 -18.11 -7.51
C GLU A 34 5.17 -17.80 -8.84
N LEU A 35 5.07 -16.51 -9.20
CA LEU A 35 4.33 -16.06 -10.38
C LEU A 35 5.23 -15.68 -11.57
N ILE A 36 6.54 -15.53 -11.33
CA ILE A 36 7.45 -14.98 -12.35
C ILE A 36 7.51 -15.81 -13.63
N ASP A 37 7.48 -17.14 -13.51
CA ASP A 37 7.57 -18.03 -14.67
C ASP A 37 6.28 -18.03 -15.49
N GLN A 38 5.14 -17.98 -14.80
CA GLN A 38 3.84 -17.82 -15.45
C GLN A 38 3.75 -16.48 -16.18
N GLU A 39 4.23 -15.40 -15.58
CA GLU A 39 4.18 -14.07 -16.20
C GLU A 39 5.10 -13.95 -17.42
N ILE A 40 6.27 -14.59 -17.37
CA ILE A 40 7.16 -14.71 -18.54
C ILE A 40 6.44 -15.46 -19.67
N GLN A 41 5.82 -16.60 -19.36
CA GLN A 41 5.09 -17.39 -20.35
C GLN A 41 3.93 -16.58 -20.96
N ASN A 42 3.07 -15.97 -20.13
CA ASN A 42 1.96 -15.14 -20.60
C ASN A 42 2.43 -14.02 -21.53
N SER A 43 3.53 -13.34 -21.16
CA SER A 43 4.09 -12.26 -21.98
C SER A 43 4.65 -12.79 -23.30
N GLN A 44 5.27 -13.97 -23.30
CA GLN A 44 5.77 -14.64 -24.52
C GLN A 44 4.63 -15.03 -25.47
N GLU A 45 3.52 -15.57 -24.96
CA GLU A 45 2.36 -15.92 -25.77
C GLU A 45 1.77 -14.70 -26.51
N VAL A 46 1.78 -13.51 -25.89
CA VAL A 46 1.35 -12.26 -26.53
C VAL A 46 2.31 -11.81 -27.64
N ILE A 47 3.62 -12.01 -27.45
CA ILE A 47 4.64 -11.73 -28.47
C ILE A 47 4.47 -12.67 -29.65
N GLU A 48 4.35 -13.98 -29.38
CA GLU A 48 4.21 -15.04 -30.40
C GLU A 48 2.92 -14.90 -31.21
N SER A 49 1.83 -14.44 -30.59
CA SER A 49 0.57 -14.13 -31.28
C SER A 49 0.60 -12.83 -32.10
N GLY A 50 1.72 -12.11 -32.12
CA GLY A 50 1.91 -10.90 -32.93
C GLY A 50 1.18 -9.66 -32.39
N HIS A 51 0.73 -9.71 -31.13
CA HIS A 51 0.00 -8.61 -30.49
C HIS A 51 0.93 -7.59 -29.79
N ASP A 52 2.25 -7.81 -29.77
CA ASP A 52 3.24 -6.87 -29.20
C ASP A 52 3.70 -5.77 -30.19
N SER A 53 2.75 -5.01 -30.73
CA SER A 53 3.03 -3.93 -31.70
C SER A 53 3.96 -2.82 -31.18
N THR A 54 4.14 -2.70 -29.86
CA THR A 54 4.93 -1.62 -29.22
C THR A 54 6.25 -2.10 -28.60
N GLY A 55 6.53 -3.41 -28.65
CA GLY A 55 7.67 -4.03 -27.96
C GLY A 55 7.57 -3.94 -26.43
N HIS A 56 6.37 -3.74 -25.90
CA HIS A 56 6.12 -3.63 -24.46
C HIS A 56 6.32 -4.98 -23.78
N PHE A 57 5.73 -6.03 -24.34
CA PHE A 57 5.82 -7.38 -23.78
C PHE A 57 7.25 -7.93 -23.89
N GLN A 58 7.96 -7.64 -24.98
CA GLN A 58 9.37 -8.01 -25.08
C GLN A 58 10.22 -7.37 -23.97
N LYS A 59 10.04 -6.06 -23.72
CA LYS A 59 10.74 -5.37 -22.62
C LYS A 59 10.38 -5.95 -21.25
N GLN A 60 9.13 -6.37 -21.06
CA GLN A 60 8.68 -7.03 -19.84
C GLN A 60 9.39 -8.38 -19.66
N VAL A 61 9.44 -9.22 -20.70
CA VAL A 61 10.15 -10.51 -20.67
C VAL A 61 11.63 -10.31 -20.35
N ASP A 62 12.29 -9.34 -20.99
CA ASP A 62 13.70 -9.03 -20.72
C ASP A 62 13.92 -8.60 -19.25
N TYR A 63 13.02 -7.76 -18.72
CA TYR A 63 13.04 -7.35 -17.32
C TYR A 63 12.83 -8.53 -16.37
N LEU A 64 11.84 -9.39 -16.63
CA LEU A 64 11.52 -10.54 -15.78
C LEU A 64 12.65 -11.56 -15.78
N ASN A 65 13.26 -11.84 -16.93
CA ASN A 65 14.44 -12.71 -17.01
C ASN A 65 15.64 -12.13 -16.26
N LYS A 66 15.84 -10.81 -16.33
CA LYS A 66 16.87 -10.12 -15.55
C LYS A 66 16.58 -10.17 -14.05
N LEU A 67 15.32 -10.06 -13.64
CA LEU A 67 14.92 -10.17 -12.24
C LEU A 67 15.07 -11.61 -11.74
N LYS A 68 14.65 -12.60 -12.54
CA LYS A 68 14.80 -14.02 -12.23
C LYS A 68 16.27 -14.41 -12.03
N SER A 69 17.20 -13.80 -12.75
CA SER A 69 18.64 -14.04 -12.61
C SER A 69 19.31 -13.23 -11.48
N ASP A 70 18.60 -12.32 -10.82
CA ASP A 70 19.12 -11.49 -9.72
C ASP A 70 19.27 -12.32 -8.42
N PRO A 71 20.48 -12.46 -7.85
CA PRO A 71 20.69 -13.22 -6.61
C PRO A 71 19.89 -12.68 -5.42
N HIS A 72 19.67 -11.35 -5.38
CA HIS A 72 18.94 -10.73 -4.29
C HIS A 72 17.44 -11.02 -4.36
N TYR A 73 16.90 -11.12 -5.57
CA TYR A 73 15.54 -11.58 -5.80
C TYR A 73 15.40 -13.06 -5.42
N GLN A 74 16.32 -13.91 -5.87
CA GLN A 74 16.29 -15.35 -5.60
C GLN A 74 16.34 -15.68 -4.11
N ASN A 75 17.11 -14.90 -3.34
CA ASN A 75 17.27 -15.05 -1.89
C ASN A 75 16.21 -14.29 -1.07
N GLY A 76 15.23 -13.63 -1.70
CA GLY A 76 14.19 -12.86 -1.00
C GLY A 76 14.72 -11.64 -0.24
N SER A 77 15.87 -11.10 -0.64
CA SER A 77 16.55 -9.97 0.02
C SER A 77 16.22 -8.61 -0.58
N LEU A 78 15.44 -8.58 -1.67
CA LEU A 78 14.92 -7.32 -2.20
C LEU A 78 13.88 -6.72 -1.25
N PRO A 79 13.85 -5.38 -1.13
CA PRO A 79 12.87 -4.72 -0.29
C PRO A 79 11.47 -4.95 -0.84
N ARG A 80 10.53 -5.15 0.07
CA ARG A 80 9.12 -5.12 -0.24
C ARG A 80 8.72 -3.70 -0.69
N GLY A 81 7.90 -3.61 -1.74
CA GLY A 81 7.36 -2.35 -2.20
C GLY A 81 6.52 -1.64 -1.14
N ILE A 82 6.60 -0.31 -1.07
CA ILE A 82 5.77 0.50 -0.16
C ILE A 82 4.28 0.26 -0.42
N GLU A 83 3.88 0.13 -1.68
CA GLU A 83 2.53 -0.22 -2.08
C GLU A 83 2.06 -1.52 -1.41
N LYS A 84 2.86 -2.60 -1.46
CA LYS A 84 2.51 -3.85 -0.79
C LYS A 84 2.33 -3.66 0.71
N ILE A 85 3.14 -2.83 1.37
CA ILE A 85 3.04 -2.53 2.81
C ILE A 85 1.71 -1.80 3.10
N ILE A 86 1.39 -0.77 2.32
CA ILE A 86 0.16 0.01 2.45
C ILE A 86 -1.07 -0.87 2.21
N LEU A 87 -1.05 -1.70 1.16
CA LEU A 87 -2.14 -2.65 0.90
C LEU A 87 -2.35 -3.60 2.07
N GLN A 88 -1.31 -4.16 2.67
CA GLN A 88 -1.49 -5.03 3.84
C GLN A 88 -2.09 -4.29 5.04
N ILE A 89 -1.68 -3.04 5.29
CA ILE A 89 -2.26 -2.20 6.34
C ILE A 89 -3.76 -2.02 6.09
N MET A 90 -4.13 -1.58 4.88
CA MET A 90 -5.51 -1.31 4.50
C MET A 90 -6.36 -2.57 4.52
N GLU A 91 -5.89 -3.67 3.93
CA GLU A 91 -6.62 -4.93 3.87
C GLU A 91 -6.87 -5.50 5.26
N SER A 92 -5.87 -5.50 6.13
CA SER A 92 -6.00 -6.06 7.47
C SER A 92 -6.90 -5.21 8.37
N TYR A 93 -6.75 -3.88 8.29
CA TYR A 93 -7.64 -2.95 8.99
C TYR A 93 -9.08 -3.14 8.53
N THR A 94 -9.33 -3.03 7.22
CA THR A 94 -10.71 -3.08 6.70
C THR A 94 -11.35 -4.46 6.85
N PHE A 95 -10.59 -5.55 6.70
CA PHE A 95 -11.08 -6.90 6.98
C PHE A 95 -11.54 -7.03 8.43
N TRP A 96 -10.67 -6.73 9.40
CA TRP A 96 -11.00 -6.90 10.81
C TRP A 96 -12.14 -6.01 11.26
N HIS A 97 -12.12 -4.74 10.87
CA HIS A 97 -13.17 -3.80 11.25
C HIS A 97 -14.50 -4.10 10.57
N SER A 98 -14.51 -4.67 9.36
CA SER A 98 -15.75 -5.10 8.72
C SER A 98 -16.48 -6.23 9.46
N ILE A 99 -15.72 -7.14 10.08
CA ILE A 99 -16.31 -8.22 10.89
C ILE A 99 -16.93 -7.65 12.16
N ASN A 100 -16.24 -6.71 12.81
CA ASN A 100 -16.71 -6.08 14.06
C ASN A 100 -17.90 -5.11 13.83
N ASP A 101 -18.09 -4.59 12.62
CA ASP A 101 -19.21 -3.69 12.27
C ASP A 101 -20.54 -4.46 12.13
N VAL A 102 -20.49 -5.69 11.61
CA VAL A 102 -21.68 -6.53 11.36
C VAL A 102 -22.09 -7.32 12.59
N ASP A 103 -21.12 -7.85 13.33
CA ASP A 103 -21.42 -8.59 14.55
C ASP A 103 -20.32 -8.40 15.59
N SER A 104 -20.46 -7.32 16.37
CA SER A 104 -19.60 -7.01 17.52
C SER A 104 -19.65 -8.09 18.61
N ASN A 105 -20.57 -9.07 18.52
CA ASN A 105 -20.81 -10.11 19.50
C ASN A 105 -20.40 -11.52 19.02
N PHE A 106 -20.07 -11.72 17.74
CA PHE A 106 -19.90 -13.06 17.15
C PHE A 106 -18.69 -13.82 17.66
N PHE A 107 -17.54 -13.16 17.81
CA PHE A 107 -16.41 -13.72 18.53
C PHE A 107 -16.65 -13.65 20.07
N LEU A 108 -17.89 -13.90 20.52
CA LEU A 108 -18.36 -14.09 21.90
C LEU A 108 -17.87 -13.03 22.89
N THR A 109 -18.55 -11.88 23.00
CA THR A 109 -18.27 -10.81 23.97
C THR A 109 -16.86 -10.20 23.84
N GLN A 110 -16.70 -8.93 24.20
CA GLN A 110 -15.38 -8.24 24.21
C GLN A 110 -14.35 -8.88 25.18
N ASN A 111 -14.69 -10.01 25.84
CA ASN A 111 -13.87 -10.74 26.81
C ASN A 111 -13.46 -12.17 26.36
N ASN A 112 -13.73 -12.60 25.11
CA ASN A 112 -13.23 -13.90 24.62
C ASN A 112 -11.74 -13.83 24.25
N TYR A 113 -10.97 -14.83 24.70
CA TYR A 113 -9.55 -15.00 24.40
C TYR A 113 -9.24 -14.93 22.89
N ILE A 114 -10.06 -15.57 22.05
CA ILE A 114 -9.81 -15.60 20.58
C ILE A 114 -10.01 -14.21 19.97
N HIS A 115 -11.08 -13.49 20.35
CA HIS A 115 -11.30 -12.11 19.91
C HIS A 115 -10.11 -11.23 20.27
N ASN A 116 -9.70 -11.29 21.54
CA ASN A 116 -8.58 -10.52 22.05
C ASN A 116 -7.27 -10.87 21.34
N LEU A 117 -7.01 -12.16 21.09
CA LEU A 117 -5.82 -12.61 20.37
C LEU A 117 -5.78 -12.06 18.95
N VAL A 118 -6.88 -12.16 18.20
CA VAL A 118 -6.97 -11.63 16.82
C VAL A 118 -6.85 -10.11 16.83
N ASN A 119 -7.57 -9.43 17.72
CA ASN A 119 -7.54 -7.97 17.82
C ASN A 119 -6.14 -7.45 18.15
N VAL A 120 -5.44 -8.05 19.13
CA VAL A 120 -4.06 -7.70 19.49
C VAL A 120 -3.12 -7.99 18.34
N SER A 121 -3.26 -9.13 17.67
CA SER A 121 -2.39 -9.52 16.55
C SER A 121 -2.52 -8.55 15.37
N ILE A 122 -3.74 -8.18 15.01
CA ILE A 122 -4.01 -7.25 13.91
C ILE A 122 -3.55 -5.84 14.29
N THR A 123 -3.85 -5.37 15.51
CA THR A 123 -3.36 -4.07 16.01
C THR A 123 -1.84 -4.00 15.97
N PHE A 124 -1.16 -5.06 16.43
CA PHE A 124 0.31 -5.11 16.43
C PHE A 124 0.88 -5.15 15.02
N MET A 125 0.31 -5.97 14.13
CA MET A 125 0.75 -6.06 12.73
C MET A 125 0.55 -4.72 12.00
N VAL A 126 -0.64 -4.10 12.09
CA VAL A 126 -0.92 -2.79 11.49
C VAL A 126 0.04 -1.73 12.06
N SER A 127 0.27 -1.75 13.36
CA SER A 127 1.23 -0.84 14.03
C SER A 127 2.65 -1.01 13.51
N CYS A 128 3.12 -2.25 13.37
CA CYS A 128 4.45 -2.54 12.86
C CYS A 128 4.63 -2.08 11.42
N GLU A 129 3.67 -2.39 10.53
CA GLU A 129 3.75 -1.99 9.12
C GLU A 129 3.69 -0.47 8.96
N LEU A 130 2.76 0.21 9.66
CA LEU A 130 2.69 1.67 9.64
C LEU A 130 3.99 2.31 10.14
N ALA A 131 4.56 1.82 11.25
CA ALA A 131 5.78 2.38 11.81
C ALA A 131 7.01 2.23 10.90
N LYS A 132 7.07 1.18 10.07
CA LYS A 132 8.15 1.04 9.06
C LYS A 132 8.16 2.20 8.07
N LEU A 133 6.98 2.74 7.72
CA LEU A 133 6.84 3.83 6.76
C LEU A 133 7.38 5.16 7.31
N PHE A 134 7.33 5.35 8.64
CA PHE A 134 7.87 6.54 9.32
C PHE A 134 9.38 6.47 9.61
N ASN A 135 10.00 5.30 9.45
CA ASN A 135 11.39 5.10 9.83
C ASN A 135 12.33 6.05 9.08
N ASN A 136 13.30 6.66 9.75
CA ASN A 136 14.20 7.67 9.17
C ASN A 136 15.67 7.27 9.20
N LYS A 137 15.98 6.02 9.56
CA LYS A 137 17.35 5.54 9.45
C LYS A 137 17.76 5.53 7.97
N PRO A 138 18.92 6.09 7.60
CA PRO A 138 19.33 6.19 6.20
C PRO A 138 19.45 4.85 5.47
N ASP A 139 19.59 3.75 6.19
CA ASP A 139 19.71 2.41 5.61
C ASP A 139 18.33 1.83 5.22
N ASP A 140 17.23 2.33 5.78
CA ASP A 140 15.91 1.73 5.59
C ASP A 140 15.20 2.26 4.34
N PHE A 141 14.52 1.37 3.61
CA PHE A 141 13.69 1.73 2.45
C PHE A 141 12.28 2.17 2.88
N SER A 142 12.20 3.24 3.66
CA SER A 142 10.94 3.76 4.19
C SER A 142 10.30 4.82 3.29
N LEU A 143 8.99 5.03 3.46
CA LEU A 143 8.27 6.13 2.82
C LEU A 143 8.85 7.49 3.22
N ASN A 144 9.20 7.68 4.49
CA ASN A 144 9.86 8.88 4.99
C ASN A 144 11.17 9.20 4.22
N ASN A 145 12.03 8.20 4.01
CA ASN A 145 13.27 8.39 3.27
C ASN A 145 13.03 8.69 1.78
N ILE A 146 12.03 8.06 1.17
CA ILE A 146 11.63 8.36 -0.22
C ILE A 146 11.09 9.79 -0.32
N TRP A 147 10.22 10.19 0.61
CA TRP A 147 9.67 11.54 0.69
C TRP A 147 10.77 12.59 0.81
N ASN A 148 11.63 12.48 1.83
CA ASN A 148 12.70 13.46 2.09
C ASN A 148 13.67 13.59 0.91
N HIS A 149 13.86 12.53 0.12
CA HIS A 149 14.67 12.62 -1.08
C HIS A 149 13.94 13.31 -2.24
N GLY A 150 12.64 13.02 -2.43
CA GLY A 150 11.85 13.48 -3.56
C GLY A 150 11.17 14.84 -3.37
N VAL A 151 11.08 15.35 -2.14
CA VAL A 151 10.21 16.48 -1.76
C VAL A 151 10.39 17.72 -2.63
N GLU A 152 11.63 18.13 -2.91
CA GLU A 152 11.91 19.32 -3.73
C GLU A 152 11.54 19.11 -5.20
N ALA A 153 11.66 17.87 -5.70
CA ALA A 153 11.26 17.56 -7.06
C ALA A 153 9.72 17.51 -7.18
N ILE A 154 9.04 16.95 -6.19
CA ILE A 154 7.57 16.95 -6.06
C ILE A 154 7.05 18.39 -6.00
N ARG A 155 7.69 19.25 -5.19
CA ARG A 155 7.34 20.67 -5.07
C ARG A 155 7.47 21.39 -6.41
N ARG A 156 8.59 21.21 -7.13
CA ARG A 156 8.79 21.80 -8.46
C ARG A 156 7.81 21.27 -9.51
N ALA A 157 7.38 20.02 -9.40
CA ALA A 157 6.39 19.41 -10.28
C ALA A 157 4.95 19.87 -9.97
N ASN A 158 4.74 20.63 -8.88
CA ASN A 158 3.43 21.15 -8.48
C ASN A 158 2.35 20.06 -8.33
N ILE A 159 2.75 18.89 -7.80
CA ILE A 159 1.84 17.76 -7.55
C ILE A 159 0.89 18.04 -6.38
N ALA A 160 1.41 18.71 -5.34
CA ALA A 160 0.66 19.10 -4.15
C ALA A 160 0.99 20.56 -3.77
N THR A 161 0.13 21.19 -2.96
CA THR A 161 0.36 22.57 -2.52
C THR A 161 1.59 22.66 -1.61
N SER A 162 2.27 23.81 -1.62
CA SER A 162 3.47 23.99 -0.77
C SER A 162 3.16 23.80 0.71
N ASP A 163 2.02 24.30 1.19
CA ASP A 163 1.58 24.13 2.58
C ASP A 163 1.38 22.66 2.95
N GLU A 164 0.83 21.85 2.04
CA GLU A 164 0.67 20.41 2.28
C GLU A 164 2.01 19.68 2.29
N ILE A 165 2.92 20.03 1.40
CA ILE A 165 4.27 19.47 1.36
C ILE A 165 5.03 19.80 2.65
N ASP A 166 4.91 21.04 3.14
CA ASP A 166 5.53 21.48 4.39
C ASP A 166 4.93 20.73 5.58
N TYR A 167 3.61 20.65 5.65
CA TYR A 167 2.91 19.86 6.67
C TYR A 167 3.39 18.40 6.70
N ILE A 168 3.43 17.70 5.56
CA ILE A 168 3.89 16.31 5.48
C ILE A 168 5.33 16.17 5.96
N SER A 169 6.19 17.10 5.53
CA SER A 169 7.61 17.09 5.90
C SER A 169 7.80 17.28 7.40
N GLU A 170 6.98 18.13 8.03
CA GLU A 170 6.95 18.28 9.50
C GLU A 170 6.49 17.01 10.21
N GLN A 171 5.49 16.30 9.68
CA GLN A 171 5.00 15.06 10.29
C GLN A 171 6.07 13.95 10.29
N PHE A 172 6.88 13.88 9.22
CA PHE A 172 8.02 12.98 9.11
C PHE A 172 9.26 13.43 9.88
N ALA A 173 9.38 14.73 10.16
CA ALA A 173 10.47 15.27 10.96
C ALA A 173 10.45 14.70 12.38
N ARG A 174 11.60 14.71 13.05
CA ARG A 174 11.74 14.22 14.44
C ARG A 174 11.14 15.17 15.49
N ASN A 175 10.64 16.34 15.08
CA ASN A 175 10.13 17.33 16.01
C ASN A 175 8.75 16.93 16.54
N GLU A 176 8.69 16.46 17.79
CA GLU A 176 7.43 16.05 18.42
C GLU A 176 6.48 17.20 18.78
N SER A 177 6.92 18.46 18.68
CA SER A 177 6.11 19.63 19.03
C SER A 177 5.15 20.06 17.91
N THR A 178 5.50 19.78 16.66
CA THR A 178 4.71 20.13 15.47
C THR A 178 3.96 18.93 14.87
N ARG A 179 4.20 17.73 15.41
CA ARG A 179 3.54 16.51 14.95
C ARG A 179 2.07 16.49 15.38
N ASP A 180 1.22 16.11 14.44
CA ASP A 180 -0.20 15.86 14.66
C ASP A 180 -0.42 14.96 15.88
N PRO A 181 -1.35 15.31 16.78
CA PRO A 181 -1.57 14.56 18.01
C PRO A 181 -1.89 13.08 17.80
N ALA A 182 -2.60 12.71 16.73
CA ALA A 182 -2.94 11.33 16.43
C ALA A 182 -1.70 10.54 15.98
N ILE A 183 -0.91 11.09 15.06
CA ILE A 183 0.35 10.46 14.61
C ILE A 183 1.32 10.34 15.79
N LYS A 184 1.40 11.35 16.65
CA LYS A 184 2.22 11.32 17.86
C LYS A 184 1.80 10.19 18.80
N ARG A 185 0.51 10.11 19.16
CA ARG A 185 -0.01 9.02 20.01
C ARG A 185 0.23 7.64 19.40
N PHE A 186 0.10 7.50 18.08
CA PHE A 186 0.40 6.27 17.36
C PHE A 186 1.87 5.87 17.49
N LEU A 187 2.81 6.79 17.23
CA LEU A 187 4.25 6.49 17.31
C LEU A 187 4.70 6.22 18.74
N ASP A 188 4.13 6.93 19.72
CA ASP A 188 4.35 6.68 21.15
C ASP A 188 3.83 5.30 21.56
N PHE A 189 2.64 4.92 21.08
CA PHE A 189 2.09 3.58 21.28
C PHE A 189 3.07 2.53 20.76
N ARG A 190 3.51 2.62 19.51
CA ARG A 190 4.47 1.65 18.95
C ARG A 190 5.76 1.56 19.75
N ASN A 191 6.33 2.69 20.16
CA ASN A 191 7.58 2.70 20.94
C ASN A 191 7.38 2.06 22.32
N LYS A 192 6.21 2.22 22.93
CA LYS A 192 5.84 1.62 24.22
C LYS A 192 5.34 0.19 24.13
N SER A 193 4.72 -0.23 23.03
CA SER A 193 4.38 -1.65 22.78
C SER A 193 5.64 -2.53 22.76
N VAL A 194 6.80 -1.94 22.48
CA VAL A 194 8.13 -2.57 22.58
C VAL A 194 8.72 -2.47 24.01
N ALA A 195 8.30 -1.48 24.81
CA ALA A 195 8.76 -1.26 26.18
C ALA A 195 7.73 -1.75 27.21
N HIS A 196 7.88 -2.99 27.66
CA HIS A 196 7.03 -3.59 28.69
C HIS A 196 6.95 -2.70 29.95
N ASN A 197 5.73 -2.44 30.45
CA ASN A 197 5.40 -1.69 31.68
C ASN A 197 5.47 -0.14 31.62
N THR A 198 4.78 0.48 30.67
CA THR A 198 4.55 1.94 30.71
C THR A 198 3.06 2.28 30.68
N ASN A 199 2.69 3.43 31.27
CA ASN A 199 1.29 3.90 31.31
C ASN A 199 0.68 3.97 29.90
N ASN A 200 -0.59 3.57 29.80
CA ASN A 200 -1.40 3.61 28.58
C ASN A 200 -1.25 4.97 27.89
N THR A 201 -0.93 4.98 26.61
CA THR A 201 -0.75 6.19 25.80
C THR A 201 -2.07 6.93 25.51
N GLY A 202 -3.21 6.34 25.86
CA GLY A 202 -4.53 6.88 25.49
C GLY A 202 -4.78 6.78 23.98
N MET A 203 -4.19 5.77 23.33
CA MET A 203 -4.32 5.55 21.89
C MET A 203 -5.70 4.95 21.57
N HIS A 204 -6.31 5.45 20.50
CA HIS A 204 -7.59 4.98 19.97
C HIS A 204 -7.46 4.54 18.50
N TRP A 205 -8.40 3.71 18.02
CA TRP A 205 -8.42 3.32 16.60
C TRP A 205 -8.53 4.51 15.63
N SER A 206 -9.13 5.63 16.07
CA SER A 206 -9.11 6.88 15.30
C SER A 206 -7.69 7.39 15.04
N ASP A 207 -6.75 7.14 15.94
CA ASP A 207 -5.35 7.53 15.76
C ASP A 207 -4.66 6.70 14.66
N PHE A 208 -4.97 5.40 14.62
CA PHE A 208 -4.56 4.54 13.51
C PHE A 208 -5.17 5.02 12.18
N VAL A 209 -6.48 5.31 12.15
CA VAL A 209 -7.15 5.78 10.94
C VAL A 209 -6.55 7.09 10.43
N SER A 210 -6.34 8.07 11.31
CA SER A 210 -5.68 9.34 10.95
C SER A 210 -4.27 9.10 10.39
N THR A 211 -3.52 8.18 10.99
CA THR A 211 -2.16 7.82 10.53
C THR A 211 -2.20 7.09 9.19
N ILE A 212 -3.15 6.17 8.98
CA ILE A 212 -3.37 5.49 7.70
C ILE A 212 -3.70 6.53 6.63
N ASN A 213 -4.64 7.43 6.91
CA ASN A 213 -5.06 8.51 6.00
C ASN A 213 -3.90 9.42 5.60
N PHE A 214 -3.05 9.80 6.57
CA PHE A 214 -1.80 10.52 6.30
C PHE A 214 -0.91 9.74 5.34
N ILE A 215 -0.61 8.47 5.65
CA ILE A 215 0.29 7.63 4.84
C ILE A 215 -0.23 7.41 3.42
N VAL A 216 -1.51 7.09 3.24
CA VAL A 216 -2.08 6.85 1.90
C VAL A 216 -2.09 8.10 1.06
N ARG A 217 -2.25 9.27 1.69
CA ARG A 217 -2.17 10.56 1.01
C ARG A 217 -0.74 10.89 0.57
N VAL A 218 0.25 10.68 1.45
CA VAL A 218 1.68 10.81 1.10
C VAL A 218 2.05 9.88 -0.05
N TRP A 219 1.61 8.62 0.02
CA TRP A 219 1.85 7.66 -1.05
C TRP A 219 1.17 8.08 -2.35
N GLY A 220 -0.07 8.60 -2.31
CA GLY A 220 -0.74 9.12 -3.50
C GLY A 220 0.03 10.24 -4.21
N ILE A 221 0.61 11.17 -3.46
CA ILE A 221 1.45 12.23 -4.02
C ILE A 221 2.72 11.65 -4.66
N ILE A 222 3.35 10.67 -4.02
CA ILE A 222 4.53 9.99 -4.55
C ILE A 222 4.18 9.18 -5.81
N ASP A 223 3.06 8.47 -5.79
CA ASP A 223 2.58 7.66 -6.92
C ASP A 223 2.31 8.53 -8.14
N GLU A 224 1.58 9.64 -7.98
CA GLU A 224 1.32 10.61 -9.05
C GLU A 224 2.62 11.17 -9.64
N TYR A 225 3.62 11.45 -8.79
CA TYR A 225 4.91 11.95 -9.26
C TYR A 225 5.72 10.90 -10.05
N TYR A 226 5.81 9.66 -9.56
CA TYR A 226 6.65 8.63 -10.19
C TYR A 226 5.95 7.90 -11.35
N SER A 227 4.63 7.83 -11.33
CA SER A 227 3.78 7.18 -12.33
C SER A 227 2.53 8.02 -12.64
N PRO A 228 2.72 9.20 -13.27
CA PRO A 228 1.61 10.08 -13.63
C PRO A 228 0.69 9.38 -14.64
N ASN A 229 -0.62 9.59 -14.50
CA ASN A 229 -1.66 8.96 -15.34
C ASN A 229 -1.72 7.43 -15.25
N CYS A 230 -1.16 6.83 -14.19
CA CYS A 230 -1.37 5.40 -13.97
C CYS A 230 -2.84 5.13 -13.66
N LEU A 231 -3.36 4.00 -14.14
CA LEU A 231 -4.68 3.56 -13.70
C LEU A 231 -4.64 3.36 -12.18
N PRO A 232 -5.69 3.81 -11.45
CA PRO A 232 -5.76 3.62 -10.02
C PRO A 232 -5.56 2.15 -9.68
N ARG A 233 -4.78 1.87 -8.65
CA ARG A 233 -4.43 0.50 -8.29
C ARG A 233 -5.71 -0.25 -7.90
N PRO A 234 -6.01 -1.38 -8.56
CA PRO A 234 -7.20 -2.13 -8.25
C PRO A 234 -7.03 -2.74 -6.86
N ILE A 235 -8.04 -2.59 -6.01
CA ILE A 235 -8.06 -3.35 -4.76
C ILE A 235 -9.04 -4.50 -4.89
N GLY A 236 -8.51 -5.71 -4.69
CA GLY A 236 -9.30 -6.92 -4.66
C GLY A 236 -10.33 -6.87 -3.53
N LEU A 237 -11.60 -6.77 -3.90
CA LEU A 237 -12.70 -7.27 -3.08
C LEU A 237 -12.79 -8.78 -3.30
N SER A 238 -11.74 -9.51 -2.89
CA SER A 238 -11.70 -10.96 -3.11
C SER A 238 -12.81 -11.61 -2.31
N ASP A 239 -13.77 -12.24 -3.00
CA ASP A 239 -14.79 -13.06 -2.37
C ASP A 239 -14.18 -14.18 -1.53
N GLN A 240 -12.97 -14.62 -1.89
CA GLN A 240 -12.24 -15.67 -1.18
C GLN A 240 -11.77 -15.22 0.20
N LEU A 241 -11.63 -13.91 0.46
CA LEU A 241 -11.18 -13.40 1.76
C LEU A 241 -12.13 -13.82 2.90
N TYR A 242 -13.43 -13.88 2.60
CA TYR A 242 -14.47 -14.28 3.56
C TYR A 242 -14.82 -15.77 3.46
N ALA A 243 -14.25 -16.50 2.50
CA ALA A 243 -14.59 -17.91 2.29
C ALA A 243 -14.36 -18.78 3.55
N PRO A 244 -13.27 -18.59 4.32
CA PRO A 244 -13.06 -19.33 5.58
C PRO A 244 -14.11 -19.05 6.66
N LEU A 245 -14.91 -17.99 6.52
CA LEU A 245 -15.92 -17.57 7.48
C LEU A 245 -17.32 -18.17 7.19
N HIS A 246 -17.56 -18.70 5.99
CA HIS A 246 -18.85 -19.31 5.62
C HIS A 246 -19.36 -20.41 6.58
N PRO A 247 -18.51 -21.26 7.20
CA PRO A 247 -19.00 -22.24 8.17
C PRO A 247 -19.57 -21.63 9.46
N TYR A 248 -19.22 -20.38 9.75
CA TYR A 248 -19.54 -19.71 11.01
C TYR A 248 -20.61 -18.62 10.84
N PHE A 249 -20.69 -18.00 9.66
CA PHE A 249 -21.60 -16.89 9.40
C PHE A 249 -22.61 -17.24 8.31
N SER A 250 -23.81 -16.67 8.45
CA SER A 250 -24.80 -16.73 7.38
C SER A 250 -24.32 -15.97 6.13
N THR A 251 -24.82 -16.34 4.96
CA THR A 251 -24.55 -15.63 3.71
C THR A 251 -24.90 -14.14 3.81
N VAL A 252 -25.94 -13.78 4.55
CA VAL A 252 -26.35 -12.38 4.77
C VAL A 252 -25.27 -11.62 5.54
N GLN A 253 -24.80 -12.16 6.66
CA GLN A 253 -23.72 -11.55 7.46
C GLN A 253 -22.43 -11.40 6.64
N ILE A 254 -22.06 -12.41 5.85
CA ILE A 254 -20.88 -12.31 4.97
C ILE A 254 -21.05 -11.19 3.93
N THR A 255 -22.25 -11.01 3.36
CA THR A 255 -22.53 -9.89 2.45
C THR A 255 -22.41 -8.54 3.15
N GLU A 256 -23.01 -8.41 4.34
CA GLU A 256 -22.91 -7.19 5.16
C GLU A 256 -21.44 -6.86 5.47
N MET A 257 -20.59 -7.86 5.76
CA MET A 257 -19.17 -7.64 6.03
C MET A 257 -18.43 -7.16 4.79
N LYS A 258 -18.75 -7.70 3.62
CA LYS A 258 -18.18 -7.25 2.35
C LYS A 258 -18.57 -5.79 2.08
N GLU A 259 -19.81 -5.41 2.34
CA GLU A 259 -20.28 -4.03 2.20
C GLU A 259 -19.60 -3.08 3.19
N ALA A 260 -19.48 -3.48 4.46
CA ALA A 260 -18.75 -2.72 5.48
C ALA A 260 -17.27 -2.52 5.11
N ARG A 261 -16.60 -3.58 4.62
CA ARG A 261 -15.22 -3.48 4.12
C ARG A 261 -15.13 -2.51 2.95
N LEU A 262 -16.03 -2.62 1.97
CA LEU A 262 -16.05 -1.74 0.82
C LEU A 262 -16.24 -0.27 1.23
N LYS A 263 -17.09 0.00 2.22
CA LYS A 263 -17.27 1.34 2.77
C LYS A 263 -15.98 1.87 3.39
N LEU A 264 -15.35 1.09 4.28
CA LEU A 264 -14.07 1.47 4.89
C LEU A 264 -12.98 1.73 3.85
N MET A 265 -12.88 0.90 2.82
CA MET A 265 -11.92 1.08 1.73
C MET A 265 -12.18 2.36 0.94
N LYS A 266 -13.45 2.66 0.62
CA LYS A 266 -13.83 3.93 -0.05
C LYS A 266 -13.47 5.15 0.78
N ASP A 267 -13.62 5.08 2.10
CA ASP A 267 -13.23 6.17 3.00
C ASP A 267 -11.70 6.40 2.99
N ILE A 268 -10.91 5.33 2.94
CA ILE A 268 -9.44 5.43 2.78
C ILE A 268 -9.08 5.99 1.39
N PHE A 269 -9.75 5.57 0.31
CA PHE A 269 -9.50 6.11 -1.03
C PHE A 269 -9.80 7.60 -1.10
N LYS A 270 -10.93 7.99 -0.50
CA LYS A 270 -11.31 9.39 -0.36
C LYS A 270 -10.21 10.19 0.34
N SER A 271 -9.65 9.62 1.40
CA SER A 271 -8.57 10.25 2.17
C SER A 271 -7.28 10.38 1.37
N ALA A 272 -6.94 9.40 0.52
CA ALA A 272 -5.79 9.49 -0.39
C ALA A 272 -5.91 10.64 -1.41
N SER A 273 -7.14 11.01 -1.79
CA SER A 273 -7.47 12.13 -2.68
C SER A 273 -7.83 13.43 -1.95
N THR A 274 -7.56 13.54 -0.65
CA THR A 274 -7.92 14.72 0.15
C THR A 274 -6.66 15.42 0.67
N ASN A 275 -6.55 16.72 0.41
CA ASN A 275 -5.44 17.53 0.86
C ASN A 275 -5.43 17.64 2.41
N LEU A 276 -4.28 17.35 3.03
CA LEU A 276 -4.16 17.23 4.49
C LEU A 276 -4.34 18.55 5.26
N VAL A 277 -4.16 19.69 4.60
CA VAL A 277 -4.24 21.02 5.23
C VAL A 277 -5.60 21.66 5.02
N THR A 278 -6.12 21.59 3.79
CA THR A 278 -7.37 22.27 3.39
C THR A 278 -8.60 21.38 3.51
N GLY A 279 -8.43 20.05 3.56
CA GLY A 279 -9.52 19.08 3.52
C GLY A 279 -10.25 19.00 2.17
N GLN A 280 -9.75 19.69 1.14
CA GLN A 280 -10.34 19.67 -0.19
C GLN A 280 -9.88 18.45 -0.99
N GLN A 281 -10.78 17.92 -1.81
CA GLN A 281 -10.44 16.82 -2.72
C GLN A 281 -9.71 17.34 -3.95
N ASP A 282 -8.71 16.58 -4.40
CA ASP A 282 -7.98 16.87 -5.62
C ASP A 282 -8.08 15.71 -6.64
N THR A 283 -7.25 15.77 -7.68
CA THR A 283 -7.25 14.82 -8.79
C THR A 283 -6.39 13.58 -8.53
N ILE A 284 -5.64 13.52 -7.42
CA ILE A 284 -4.73 12.41 -7.12
C ILE A 284 -5.57 11.19 -6.72
N ARG A 285 -5.51 10.10 -7.49
CA ARG A 285 -6.35 8.91 -7.29
C ARG A 285 -5.53 7.63 -7.41
N PRO A 286 -4.76 7.29 -6.37
CA PRO A 286 -3.79 6.22 -6.48
C PRO A 286 -4.44 4.83 -6.27
N PHE A 287 -5.68 4.79 -5.76
CA PHE A 287 -6.50 3.59 -5.62
C PHE A 287 -7.82 3.70 -6.37
N GLY A 288 -8.34 2.59 -6.87
CA GLY A 288 -9.65 2.55 -7.50
C GLY A 288 -10.29 1.17 -7.54
N ASP A 289 -11.56 1.17 -7.93
CA ASP A 289 -12.36 -0.02 -8.14
C ASP A 289 -12.27 -0.44 -9.62
N LEU A 290 -11.78 -1.66 -9.89
CA LEU A 290 -11.71 -2.18 -11.25
C LEU A 290 -13.08 -2.69 -11.67
N LYS A 291 -13.80 -1.90 -12.46
CA LYS A 291 -15.06 -2.33 -13.08
C LYS A 291 -14.82 -2.73 -14.53
N VAL A 292 -14.75 -4.03 -14.79
CA VAL A 292 -14.71 -4.56 -16.16
C VAL A 292 -16.14 -4.54 -16.71
N THR A 293 -16.38 -3.75 -17.76
CA THR A 293 -17.64 -3.76 -18.51
C THR A 293 -17.37 -4.36 -19.89
N ALA A 294 -17.83 -5.59 -20.13
CA ALA A 294 -17.73 -6.22 -21.44
C ALA A 294 -18.89 -5.74 -22.31
N LYS A 295 -18.58 -5.01 -23.39
CA LYS A 295 -19.56 -4.68 -24.43
C LYS A 295 -19.46 -5.73 -25.53
N ILE A 296 -20.41 -6.65 -25.57
CA ILE A 296 -20.49 -7.65 -26.63
C ILE A 296 -21.18 -6.99 -27.83
N GLU A 297 -20.42 -6.71 -28.88
CA GLU A 297 -20.98 -6.25 -30.15
C GLU A 297 -21.27 -7.48 -31.03
N LEU A 298 -22.56 -7.78 -31.21
CA LEU A 298 -23.01 -8.77 -32.19
C LEU A 298 -22.73 -8.23 -33.59
N ILE A 299 -21.72 -8.78 -34.25
CA ILE A 299 -21.50 -8.53 -35.68
C ILE A 299 -22.65 -9.21 -36.43
N ALA A 300 -23.63 -8.42 -36.88
CA ALA A 300 -24.66 -8.91 -37.77
C ALA A 300 -24.00 -9.37 -39.07
N LYS A 301 -24.12 -10.66 -39.39
CA LYS A 301 -23.86 -11.16 -40.74
C LYS A 301 -24.83 -10.46 -41.68
N VAL A 302 -24.30 -9.66 -42.60
CA VAL A 302 -25.04 -9.20 -43.75
C VAL A 302 -25.15 -10.41 -44.67
N ASP A 303 -26.28 -11.11 -44.62
CA ASP A 303 -26.61 -12.14 -45.60
C ASP A 303 -26.76 -11.46 -46.97
N GLY A 304 -25.99 -11.97 -47.94
CA GLY A 304 -26.01 -11.54 -49.35
C GLY A 304 -27.06 -12.27 -50.18
#